data_AF-A0A0C3RWN0-F1
#
_entry.id   AF-A0A0C3RWN0-F1
#
_cell.length_a   1.000
_cell.length_b   1.000
_cell.length_c   1.000
_cell.angle_alpha   90.00
_cell.angle_beta   90.00
_cell.angle_gamma   90.00
#
_symmetry.space_group_name_H-M   'P 1'
#
loop_
_entity.id
_entity.type
_entity.pdbx_description
1 polymer ?
#
loop_
_entity_poly.entity_id
_entity_poly.type
_entity_poly.pdbx_seq_one_letter_code
_entity_poly.pdbx_strand_id
1 'polypeptide(L)'
;MSLQDASDARKARLSALRKRKAGEVVDETRSSAEPVIKHRTFDPTTRTLKKHVNDDDVEMDTVEKNVEGLAEEIIKEDAERRAQELDLHNIAPRRPNWDLKRDLDKKLAKLERKTQEAIHTLIRQRLAAQNGQSDDLVGAMNAQARHGQQDDDGSDEE
;
A
#
# COMPACT_ATOMS: atom_id res chain seq x y z
N MET A 1 14.03 13.32 -75.30
CA MET A 1 13.19 13.44 -74.09
C MET A 1 13.11 14.91 -73.73
N SER A 2 11.90 15.47 -73.64
CA SER A 2 11.69 16.87 -73.27
C SER A 2 12.05 17.07 -71.80
N LEU A 3 12.54 18.26 -71.44
CA LEU A 3 12.71 18.67 -70.04
C LEU A 3 11.40 18.58 -69.25
N GLN A 4 10.26 18.81 -69.94
CA GLN A 4 8.92 18.69 -69.37
C GLN A 4 8.63 17.25 -68.95
N ASP A 5 8.84 16.28 -69.84
CA ASP A 5 8.58 14.86 -69.57
C ASP A 5 9.40 14.33 -68.39
N ALA A 6 10.67 14.74 -68.30
CA ALA A 6 11.54 14.36 -67.19
C ALA A 6 11.06 14.96 -65.85
N SER A 7 10.54 16.19 -65.89
CA SER A 7 9.98 16.87 -64.71
C SER A 7 8.69 16.21 -64.22
N ASP A 8 7.81 15.81 -65.14
CA ASP A 8 6.55 15.15 -64.83
C ASP A 8 6.77 13.72 -64.31
N ALA A 9 7.74 12.98 -64.88
CA ALA A 9 8.14 11.67 -64.37
C ALA A 9 8.70 11.76 -62.93
N ARG A 10 9.53 12.77 -62.63
CA ARG A 10 10.05 13.01 -61.28
C ARG A 10 8.94 13.40 -60.30
N LYS A 11 8.02 14.26 -60.73
CA LYS A 11 6.87 14.69 -59.93
C LYS A 11 5.96 13.52 -59.58
N ALA A 12 5.67 12.64 -60.54
CA ALA A 12 4.89 11.42 -60.32
C ALA A 12 5.60 10.44 -59.36
N ARG A 13 6.93 10.30 -59.47
CA ARG A 13 7.71 9.46 -58.55
C ARG A 13 7.70 10.00 -57.12
N LEU A 14 7.85 11.32 -56.94
CA LEU A 14 7.83 11.96 -55.63
C LEU A 14 6.44 11.95 -54.97
N SER A 15 5.37 12.09 -55.76
CA SER A 15 4.01 11.99 -55.23
C SER A 15 3.69 10.56 -54.78
N ALA A 16 4.11 9.54 -55.54
CA ALA A 16 4.00 8.14 -55.15
C ALA A 16 4.76 7.84 -53.83
N LEU A 17 5.99 8.36 -53.69
CA LEU A 17 6.79 8.23 -52.46
C LEU A 17 6.13 8.91 -51.25
N ARG A 18 5.51 10.08 -51.44
CA ARG A 18 4.80 10.80 -50.37
C ARG A 18 3.54 10.05 -49.91
N LYS A 19 2.73 9.54 -50.84
CA LYS A 19 1.55 8.73 -50.53
C LYS A 19 1.91 7.46 -49.76
N ARG A 20 2.97 6.76 -50.19
CA ARG A 20 3.50 5.59 -49.48
C ARG A 20 4.04 5.92 -48.08
N LYS A 21 4.69 7.08 -47.90
CA LYS A 21 5.18 7.54 -46.58
C LYS A 21 4.03 7.87 -45.62
N ALA A 22 2.89 8.34 -46.14
CA ALA A 22 1.70 8.65 -45.35
C ALA A 22 0.86 7.41 -44.97
N GLY A 23 1.27 6.20 -45.38
CA GLY A 23 0.59 4.95 -45.03
C GLY A 23 -0.68 4.67 -45.83
N GLU A 24 -0.99 5.46 -46.86
CA GLU A 24 -2.13 5.25 -47.76
C GLU A 24 -1.76 4.16 -48.79
N VAL A 25 -2.31 2.96 -48.59
CA VAL A 25 -2.03 1.76 -49.42
C VAL A 25 -2.71 1.91 -50.79
N VAL A 26 -1.93 1.96 -51.86
CA VAL A 26 -2.43 1.91 -53.24
C VAL A 26 -2.22 0.50 -53.77
N ASP A 27 -3.35 -0.18 -53.95
CA ASP A 27 -3.73 -1.33 -54.79
C ASP A 27 -2.65 -2.19 -55.51
N GLU A 28 -2.90 -3.51 -55.49
CA GLU A 28 -2.03 -4.62 -55.88
C GLU A 28 -1.86 -4.85 -57.40
N THR A 29 -1.39 -3.86 -58.16
CA THR A 29 -1.05 -4.13 -59.59
C THR A 29 0.16 -3.34 -60.09
N ARG A 30 1.36 -3.77 -59.67
CA ARG A 30 2.60 -3.92 -60.47
C ARG A 30 3.81 -4.07 -59.56
N SER A 31 4.40 -5.25 -59.62
CA SER A 31 5.70 -5.60 -59.06
C SER A 31 6.81 -4.68 -59.58
N SER A 32 7.25 -3.74 -58.75
CA SER A 32 8.66 -3.38 -58.66
C SER A 32 8.95 -2.93 -57.24
N ALA A 33 9.42 -3.89 -56.46
CA ALA A 33 9.84 -3.73 -55.08
C ALA A 33 11.07 -2.81 -55.01
N GLU A 34 10.89 -1.49 -55.12
CA GLU A 34 11.92 -0.56 -54.65
C GLU A 34 11.87 -0.55 -53.12
N PRO A 35 12.94 -1.01 -52.43
CA PRO A 35 12.93 -1.15 -50.99
C PRO A 35 12.72 0.23 -50.36
N VAL A 36 11.66 0.38 -49.58
CA VAL A 36 11.53 1.51 -48.67
C VAL A 36 12.71 1.41 -47.71
N ILE A 37 13.70 2.28 -47.88
CA ILE A 37 14.87 2.33 -46.99
C ILE A 37 14.35 2.73 -45.61
N LYS A 38 14.15 1.74 -44.75
CA LYS A 38 13.87 1.97 -43.33
C LYS A 38 15.15 2.52 -42.71
N HIS A 39 15.09 3.75 -42.22
CA HIS A 39 16.19 4.35 -41.48
C HIS A 39 16.29 3.66 -40.12
N ARG A 40 17.25 2.75 -39.96
CA ARG A 40 17.44 2.00 -38.70
C ARG A 40 17.90 2.94 -37.56
N THR A 41 18.76 3.91 -37.89
CA THR A 41 19.46 4.77 -36.92
C THR A 41 19.25 6.26 -37.18
N PHE A 42 18.45 6.65 -38.17
CA PHE A 42 18.29 8.07 -38.55
C PHE A 42 16.83 8.51 -38.40
N ASP A 43 16.63 9.62 -37.71
CA ASP A 43 15.32 10.24 -37.56
C ASP A 43 15.11 11.29 -38.66
N PRO A 44 14.13 11.09 -39.56
CA PRO A 44 13.88 12.00 -40.68
C PRO A 44 13.28 13.34 -40.28
N THR A 45 12.77 13.50 -39.05
CA THR A 45 12.18 14.76 -38.57
C THR A 45 13.25 15.70 -38.03
N THR A 46 14.10 15.20 -37.14
CA THR A 46 15.21 15.95 -36.55
C THR A 46 16.46 15.94 -37.42
N ARG A 47 16.52 15.08 -38.45
CA ARG A 47 17.69 14.86 -39.32
C ARG A 47 18.96 14.48 -38.54
N THR A 48 18.78 13.82 -37.39
CA THR A 48 19.87 13.37 -36.53
C THR A 48 19.78 11.86 -36.27
N LEU A 49 20.73 11.32 -35.49
CA LEU A 49 20.64 9.93 -35.06
C LEU A 49 19.40 9.72 -34.19
N LYS A 50 18.69 8.61 -34.43
CA LYS A 50 17.60 8.14 -33.59
C LYS A 50 18.16 7.87 -32.20
N LYS A 51 17.88 8.75 -31.25
CA LYS A 51 18.18 8.55 -29.84
C LYS A 51 17.13 7.59 -29.27
N HIS A 52 17.56 6.60 -28.49
CA HIS A 52 16.65 5.87 -27.63
C HIS A 52 16.22 6.83 -26.53
N VAL A 53 15.04 7.42 -26.67
CA VAL A 53 14.36 8.08 -25.56
C VAL A 53 13.60 6.95 -24.87
N ASN A 54 13.96 6.66 -23.62
CA ASN A 54 13.15 5.80 -22.79
C ASN A 54 11.88 6.59 -22.47
N ASP A 55 10.84 6.47 -23.30
CA ASP A 55 9.51 7.00 -22.96
C ASP A 55 8.92 6.30 -21.72
N ASP A 56 9.54 5.20 -21.28
CA ASP A 56 9.19 4.46 -20.06
C ASP A 56 9.60 5.20 -18.77
N ASP A 57 10.44 6.23 -18.84
CA ASP A 57 10.86 7.02 -17.67
C ASP A 57 9.80 8.06 -17.22
N VAL A 58 8.71 8.23 -17.97
CA VAL A 58 7.72 9.29 -17.72
C VAL A 58 6.85 8.97 -16.50
N GLU A 59 6.61 7.69 -16.18
CA GLU A 59 5.66 7.29 -15.13
C GLU A 59 6.18 6.18 -14.22
N MET A 60 7.47 6.19 -13.86
CA MET A 60 7.88 5.33 -12.74
C MET A 60 7.30 5.89 -11.43
N ASP A 61 6.57 5.03 -10.73
CA ASP A 61 6.09 5.23 -9.37
C ASP A 61 7.30 5.26 -8.44
N THR A 62 7.78 6.47 -8.18
CA THR A 62 9.00 6.77 -7.42
C THR A 62 8.60 7.13 -6.00
N VAL A 63 9.45 6.81 -5.01
CA VAL A 63 9.15 7.05 -3.58
C VAL A 63 8.86 8.54 -3.34
N GLU A 64 9.52 9.40 -4.11
CA GLU A 64 9.39 10.84 -4.13
C GLU A 64 7.97 11.29 -4.50
N LYS A 65 7.33 10.64 -5.47
CA LYS A 65 5.92 10.90 -5.85
C LYS A 65 4.95 10.40 -4.77
N ASN A 66 5.26 9.28 -4.13
CA ASN A 66 4.43 8.71 -3.06
C ASN A 66 4.48 9.53 -1.76
N VAL A 67 5.57 10.23 -1.52
CA VAL A 67 5.77 11.08 -0.33
C VAL A 67 5.42 12.54 -0.61
N GLU A 68 5.19 12.91 -1.88
CA GLU A 68 4.74 14.25 -2.27
C GLU A 68 3.41 14.57 -1.56
N GLY A 69 3.41 15.64 -0.76
CA GLY A 69 2.22 16.10 -0.03
C GLY A 69 2.02 15.52 1.38
N LEU A 70 2.68 14.41 1.75
CA LEU A 70 2.56 13.82 3.10
C LEU A 70 3.02 14.80 4.19
N ALA A 71 4.10 15.54 3.92
CA ALA A 71 4.59 16.56 4.85
C ALA A 71 3.57 17.69 5.06
N GLU A 72 2.87 18.10 4.00
CA GLU A 72 1.83 19.14 4.10
C GLU A 72 0.61 18.64 4.88
N GLU A 73 0.24 17.37 4.69
CA GLU A 73 -0.85 16.72 5.43
C GLU A 73 -0.53 16.64 6.93
N ILE A 74 0.68 16.21 7.30
CA ILE A 74 1.13 16.17 8.70
C ILE A 74 1.10 17.57 9.32
N ILE A 75 1.55 18.59 8.59
CA ILE A 75 1.53 19.98 9.08
C ILE A 75 0.10 20.48 9.26
N LYS A 76 -0.82 20.15 8.34
CA LYS A 76 -2.25 20.48 8.44
C LYS A 76 -2.89 19.78 9.63
N GLU A 77 -2.68 18.47 9.80
CA GLU A 77 -3.22 17.70 10.91
C GLU A 77 -2.71 18.23 12.26
N ASP A 78 -1.42 18.56 12.37
CA ASP A 78 -0.87 19.13 13.61
C ASP A 78 -1.39 20.56 13.87
N ALA A 79 -1.63 21.34 12.81
CA ALA A 79 -2.30 22.64 12.94
C ALA A 79 -3.76 22.50 13.40
N GLU A 80 -4.49 21.51 12.89
CA GLU A 80 -5.85 21.18 13.32
C GLU A 80 -5.89 20.68 14.76
N ARG A 81 -4.96 19.81 15.16
CA ARG A 81 -4.82 19.32 16.54
C ARG A 81 -4.47 20.43 17.53
N ARG A 82 -3.67 21.41 17.10
CA ARG A 82 -3.36 22.61 17.90
C ARG A 82 -4.50 23.62 17.92
N ALA A 83 -5.33 23.66 16.88
CA ALA A 83 -6.52 24.52 16.78
C ALA A 83 -7.73 23.94 17.51
N GLN A 84 -7.79 22.62 17.70
CA GLN A 84 -8.70 21.99 18.66
C GLN A 84 -8.47 22.64 20.02
N GLU A 85 -9.52 23.25 20.56
CA GLU A 85 -9.47 23.94 21.84
C GLU A 85 -8.89 22.98 22.89
N LEU A 86 -7.70 23.33 23.39
CA LEU A 86 -7.09 22.62 24.50
C LEU A 86 -8.13 22.60 25.63
N ASP A 87 -8.56 21.40 26.01
CA ASP A 87 -9.53 21.23 27.07
C ASP A 87 -8.94 21.76 28.39
N LEU A 88 -9.26 23.02 28.69
CA LEU A 88 -8.82 23.76 29.87
C LEU A 88 -9.22 23.06 31.18
N HIS A 89 -10.23 22.17 31.11
CA HIS A 89 -10.64 21.36 32.24
C HIS A 89 -9.62 20.28 32.59
N ASN A 90 -8.86 19.76 31.62
CA ASN A 90 -7.80 18.79 31.84
C ASN A 90 -6.51 19.42 32.39
N ILE A 91 -6.29 20.72 32.12
CA ILE A 91 -5.13 21.51 32.58
C ILE A 91 -5.37 22.09 33.99
N ALA A 92 -6.62 22.17 34.44
CA ALA A 92 -6.97 22.60 35.79
C ALA A 92 -6.27 21.72 36.85
N PRO A 93 -5.87 22.29 38.00
CA PRO A 93 -5.25 21.53 39.07
C PRO A 93 -6.20 20.43 39.55
N ARG A 94 -5.81 19.18 39.29
CA ARG A 94 -6.54 18.00 39.73
C ARG A 94 -6.45 17.84 41.26
N ARG A 95 -7.30 16.98 41.82
CA ARG A 95 -7.27 16.67 43.26
C ARG A 95 -5.87 16.19 43.68
N PRO A 96 -5.38 16.51 44.90
CA PRO A 96 -4.05 16.08 45.35
C PRO A 96 -3.79 14.57 45.28
N ASN A 97 -4.86 13.76 45.38
CA ASN A 97 -4.79 12.29 45.33
C ASN A 97 -5.07 11.69 43.94
N TRP A 98 -5.21 12.50 42.89
CA TRP A 98 -5.61 12.00 41.58
C TRP A 98 -4.57 11.03 40.99
N ASP A 99 -3.30 11.34 41.19
CA ASP A 99 -2.17 10.55 40.69
C ASP A 99 -2.07 9.22 41.44
N LEU A 100 -2.21 9.28 42.76
CA LEU A 100 -2.31 8.09 43.62
C LEU A 100 -3.47 7.19 43.20
N LYS A 101 -4.63 7.77 42.90
CA LYS A 101 -5.80 7.01 42.43
C LYS A 101 -5.52 6.36 41.08
N ARG A 102 -5.00 7.11 40.10
CA ARG A 102 -4.69 6.59 38.77
C ARG A 102 -3.70 5.41 38.82
N ASP A 103 -2.64 5.56 39.61
CA ASP A 103 -1.59 4.54 39.72
C ASP A 103 -2.07 3.31 40.53
N LEU A 104 -2.95 3.52 41.51
CA LEU A 104 -3.63 2.45 42.24
C LEU A 104 -4.61 1.69 41.35
N ASP A 105 -5.42 2.40 40.55
CA ASP A 105 -6.42 1.80 39.65
C ASP A 105 -5.77 0.83 38.65
N LYS A 106 -4.58 1.18 38.12
CA LYS A 106 -3.80 0.27 37.25
C LYS A 106 -3.38 -1.03 37.95
N LYS A 107 -3.04 -0.97 39.24
CA LYS A 107 -2.69 -2.16 40.04
C LYS A 107 -3.93 -2.95 40.42
N LEU A 108 -5.02 -2.27 40.78
CA LEU A 108 -6.31 -2.88 41.10
C LEU A 108 -6.88 -3.62 39.90
N ALA A 109 -6.82 -3.08 38.68
CA ALA A 109 -7.34 -3.75 37.49
C ALA A 109 -6.70 -5.14 37.26
N LYS A 110 -5.38 -5.27 37.50
CA LYS A 110 -4.67 -6.56 37.42
C LYS A 110 -5.12 -7.53 38.51
N LEU A 111 -5.35 -7.01 39.72
CA LEU A 111 -5.80 -7.80 40.87
C LEU A 111 -7.26 -8.22 40.71
N GLU A 112 -8.11 -7.33 40.22
CA GLU A 112 -9.55 -7.53 40.02
C GLU A 112 -9.79 -8.74 39.13
N ARG A 113 -9.06 -8.87 38.02
CA ARG A 113 -9.14 -10.05 37.14
C ARG A 113 -8.88 -11.35 37.90
N LYS A 114 -7.79 -11.40 38.67
CA LYS A 114 -7.43 -12.58 39.49
C LYS A 114 -8.46 -12.84 40.60
N THR A 115 -9.02 -11.79 41.19
CA THR A 115 -10.07 -11.94 42.20
C THR A 115 -11.35 -12.49 41.60
N GLN A 116 -11.74 -12.08 40.39
CA GLN A 116 -12.90 -12.63 39.69
C GLN A 116 -12.68 -14.10 39.29
N GLU A 117 -11.48 -14.45 38.83
CA GLU A 117 -11.08 -15.84 38.59
C GLU A 117 -11.19 -16.67 39.88
N ALA A 118 -10.64 -16.18 40.99
CA ALA A 118 -10.72 -16.84 42.29
C ALA A 118 -12.18 -16.98 42.77
N ILE A 119 -12.99 -15.93 42.67
CA ILE A 119 -14.42 -15.96 43.01
C ILE A 119 -15.13 -17.03 42.18
N HIS A 120 -14.86 -17.10 40.87
CA HIS A 120 -15.45 -18.09 40.00
C HIS A 120 -15.03 -19.53 40.37
N THR A 121 -13.76 -19.76 40.71
CA THR A 121 -13.32 -21.08 41.21
C THR A 121 -13.99 -21.46 42.52
N LEU A 122 -14.12 -20.53 43.47
CA LEU A 122 -14.78 -20.75 44.75
C LEU A 122 -16.28 -21.05 44.57
N ILE A 123 -16.95 -20.35 43.66
CA ILE A 123 -18.36 -20.62 43.32
C ILE A 123 -18.51 -22.03 42.75
N ARG A 124 -17.65 -22.44 41.82
CA ARG A 124 -17.67 -23.81 41.27
C ARG A 124 -17.45 -24.86 42.35
N GLN A 125 -16.44 -24.67 43.21
CA GLN A 125 -16.16 -25.56 44.33
C GLN A 125 -17.35 -25.68 45.28
N ARG A 126 -17.99 -24.54 45.60
CA ARG A 126 -19.16 -24.51 46.48
C ARG A 126 -20.35 -25.25 45.88
N LEU A 127 -20.63 -25.05 44.59
CA LEU A 127 -21.71 -25.73 43.88
C LEU A 127 -21.44 -27.24 43.76
N ALA A 128 -20.22 -27.65 43.45
CA ALA A 128 -19.84 -29.06 43.38
C ALA A 128 -19.93 -29.76 44.75
N ALA A 129 -19.50 -29.08 45.82
CA ALA A 129 -19.64 -29.58 47.19
C ALA A 129 -21.11 -29.72 47.61
N GLN A 130 -21.99 -28.82 47.15
CA GLN A 130 -23.43 -28.90 47.39
C GLN A 130 -24.10 -30.02 46.56
N ASN A 131 -23.60 -30.29 45.35
CA ASN A 131 -24.16 -31.26 44.41
C ASN A 131 -23.49 -32.65 44.48
N GLY A 132 -22.49 -32.86 45.35
CA GLY A 132 -21.85 -34.16 45.58
C GLY A 132 -20.93 -34.66 44.44
N GLN A 133 -20.51 -33.78 43.52
CA GLN A 133 -19.69 -34.13 42.35
C GLN A 133 -18.24 -33.63 42.52
N SER A 134 -17.44 -34.30 43.34
CA SER A 134 -16.05 -33.88 43.63
C SER A 134 -15.03 -34.24 42.56
N ASP A 135 -15.29 -35.26 41.72
CA ASP A 135 -14.27 -35.84 40.82
C ASP A 135 -14.06 -35.13 39.48
N ASP A 136 -15.06 -34.39 38.96
CA ASP A 136 -14.97 -33.76 37.63
C ASP A 136 -14.14 -32.44 37.64
N LEU A 137 -13.91 -31.89 38.83
CA LEU A 137 -13.19 -30.62 39.03
C LEU A 137 -11.67 -30.74 38.89
N VAL A 138 -11.08 -31.84 39.36
CA VAL A 138 -9.64 -32.08 39.23
C VAL A 138 -9.27 -32.34 37.78
N GLY A 139 -10.16 -32.98 37.02
CA GLY A 139 -10.03 -33.15 35.56
C GLY A 139 -10.05 -31.82 34.82
N ALA A 140 -10.99 -30.94 35.15
CA ALA A 140 -11.10 -29.61 34.53
C ALA A 140 -9.93 -28.67 34.87
N MET A 141 -9.43 -28.69 36.13
CA MET A 141 -8.24 -27.91 36.50
C MET A 141 -6.97 -28.40 35.80
N ASN A 142 -6.79 -29.72 35.68
CA ASN A 142 -5.66 -30.29 34.95
C ASN A 142 -5.74 -30.02 33.45
N ALA A 143 -6.94 -29.99 32.86
CA ALA A 143 -7.14 -29.63 31.46
C ALA A 143 -6.81 -28.14 31.22
N GLN A 144 -7.24 -27.25 32.12
CA GLN A 144 -6.95 -25.82 32.01
C GLN A 144 -5.48 -25.48 32.27
N ALA A 145 -4.81 -26.20 33.17
CA ALA A 145 -3.36 -26.08 33.38
C ALA A 145 -2.55 -26.53 32.15
N ARG A 146 -3.00 -27.58 31.44
CA ARG A 146 -2.37 -28.02 30.19
C ARG A 146 -2.55 -27.03 29.05
N HIS A 147 -3.70 -26.36 28.98
CA HIS A 147 -3.97 -25.37 27.94
C HIS A 147 -3.08 -24.14 28.08
N GLY A 148 -2.94 -23.60 29.30
CA GLY A 148 -2.05 -22.46 29.56
C GLY A 148 -0.56 -22.75 29.38
N GLN A 149 -0.16 -24.03 29.29
CA GLN A 149 1.22 -24.44 29.05
C GLN A 149 1.53 -24.60 27.55
N GLN A 150 0.51 -24.78 26.71
CA GLN A 150 0.67 -24.81 25.24
C GLN A 150 0.73 -23.40 24.64
N ASP A 151 0.09 -22.42 25.25
CA ASP A 151 0.11 -21.03 24.79
C ASP A 151 1.47 -20.32 25.05
N ASP A 152 2.25 -20.80 26.03
CA ASP A 152 3.56 -20.23 26.41
C ASP A 152 4.74 -20.84 25.59
N ASP A 153 4.55 -22.05 25.04
CA ASP A 153 5.57 -22.79 24.24
C ASP A 153 5.48 -22.49 22.73
N GLY A 154 4.42 -21.79 22.29
CA GLY A 154 4.19 -21.44 20.87
C GLY A 154 4.65 -20.04 20.45
N SER A 155 5.33 -19.29 21.33
CA SER A 155 5.67 -17.87 21.12
C SER A 155 7.17 -17.61 20.85
N ASP A 156 8.01 -18.63 20.71
CA ASP A 156 9.48 -18.46 20.55
C ASP A 156 10.06 -19.06 19.25
N GLU A 157 9.23 -19.26 18.21
CA GLU A 157 9.71 -19.58 16.85
C GLU A 157 8.97 -18.74 15.79
N GLU A 158 9.43 -17.49 15.59
CA GLU A 158 9.71 -16.78 14.31
C GLU A 158 10.01 -15.29 14.51
#